data_AF-A0A1X0DBU0-F1
#
_entry.id   AF-A0A1X0DBU0-F1
#
_cell.length_a   1.000
_cell.length_b   1.000
_cell.length_c   1.000
_cell.angle_alpha   90.00
_cell.angle_beta   90.00
_cell.angle_gamma   90.00
#
_symmetry.space_group_name_H-M   'P 1'
#
loop_
_entity.id
_entity.type
_entity.pdbx_description
1 polymer ?
#
loop_
_entity_poly.entity_id
_entity_poly.type
_entity_poly.pdbx_seq_one_letter_code
_entity_poly.pdbx_strand_id
1 'polypeptide(L)'
;MTAAPEFLARAATDLSNIGSELIAANAAATASTTAMVPAAGDEISAAITSVVCRPRAGLSGAECAGVGVSRPVRAGVKRRGRLVRGR
;
A
#
# COMPACT_ATOMS: atom_id res chain seq x y z
N MET A 1 -3.17 -44.54 -16.15
CA MET A 1 -2.54 -44.10 -14.88
C MET A 1 -3.58 -43.29 -14.11
N THR A 2 -4.07 -43.81 -13.00
CA THR A 2 -5.00 -43.13 -12.09
C THR A 2 -4.20 -42.57 -10.92
N ALA A 3 -4.42 -41.30 -10.57
CA ALA A 3 -3.78 -40.72 -9.39
C ALA A 3 -4.13 -41.55 -8.15
N ALA A 4 -3.13 -41.94 -7.37
CA ALA A 4 -3.35 -42.60 -6.09
C ALA A 4 -3.94 -41.57 -5.10
N PRO A 5 -5.16 -41.78 -4.59
CA PRO A 5 -5.85 -40.79 -3.75
C PRO A 5 -5.04 -40.42 -2.50
N GLU A 6 -4.27 -41.34 -1.94
CA GLU A 6 -3.40 -41.04 -0.79
C GLU A 6 -2.25 -40.08 -1.12
N PHE A 7 -1.73 -40.11 -2.34
CA PHE A 7 -0.75 -39.13 -2.79
C PHE A 7 -1.38 -37.74 -2.96
N LEU A 8 -2.63 -37.68 -3.44
CA LEU A 8 -3.37 -36.43 -3.54
C LEU A 8 -3.72 -35.84 -2.17
N ALA A 9 -4.13 -36.68 -1.21
CA ALA A 9 -4.43 -36.25 0.16
C ALA A 9 -3.19 -35.69 0.87
N ARG A 10 -2.04 -36.33 0.70
CA ARG A 10 -0.75 -35.83 1.21
C ARG A 10 -0.36 -34.51 0.56
N ALA A 11 -0.45 -34.41 -0.76
CA ALA A 11 -0.13 -33.17 -1.48
C ALA A 11 -1.07 -32.03 -1.10
N ALA A 12 -2.36 -32.29 -0.91
CA ALA A 12 -3.32 -31.28 -0.45
C ALA A 12 -2.99 -30.76 0.95
N THR A 13 -2.56 -31.64 1.85
CA THR A 13 -2.14 -31.28 3.20
C THR A 13 -0.87 -30.42 3.17
N ASP A 14 0.10 -30.80 2.35
CA ASP A 14 1.35 -30.05 2.17
C ASP A 14 1.08 -28.63 1.63
N LEU A 15 0.25 -28.50 0.58
CA LEU A 15 -0.16 -27.21 0.04
C LEU A 15 -0.95 -26.36 1.06
N SER A 16 -1.77 -26.99 1.91
CA SER A 16 -2.47 -26.29 2.99
C SER A 16 -1.51 -25.75 4.05
N ASN A 17 -0.48 -26.52 4.40
CA ASN A 17 0.55 -26.08 5.33
C ASN A 17 1.37 -24.92 4.74
N ILE A 18 1.85 -25.07 3.51
CA ILE A 18 2.58 -24.01 2.78
C ILE A 18 1.73 -22.75 2.66
N GLY A 19 0.45 -22.89 2.30
CA GLY A 19 -0.48 -21.75 2.20
C GLY A 19 -0.66 -21.03 3.53
N SER A 20 -0.74 -21.77 4.64
CA SER A 20 -0.86 -21.21 5.99
C SER A 20 0.41 -20.45 6.41
N GLU A 21 1.58 -21.02 6.16
CA GLU A 21 2.87 -20.36 6.44
C GLU A 21 3.06 -19.11 5.57
N LEU A 22 2.69 -19.18 4.28
CA LEU A 22 2.73 -18.03 3.39
C LEU A 22 1.84 -16.89 3.89
N ILE A 23 0.61 -17.18 4.33
CA ILE A 23 -0.30 -16.16 4.87
C ILE A 23 0.30 -15.53 6.14
N ALA A 24 0.87 -16.33 7.03
CA ALA A 24 1.52 -15.84 8.24
C ALA A 24 2.74 -14.94 7.94
N ALA A 25 3.61 -15.38 7.03
CA ALA A 25 4.76 -14.60 6.58
C ALA A 25 4.34 -13.30 5.88
N ASN A 26 3.28 -13.36 5.08
CA ASN A 26 2.72 -12.20 4.38
C ASN A 26 2.12 -11.18 5.36
N ALA A 27 1.43 -11.64 6.41
CA ALA A 27 0.95 -10.76 7.48
C ALA A 27 2.10 -10.04 8.19
N ALA A 28 3.21 -10.74 8.46
CA ALA A 28 4.41 -10.13 9.05
C ALA A 28 5.10 -9.12 8.10
N ALA A 29 5.16 -9.44 6.80
CA ALA A 29 5.78 -8.58 5.78
C ALA A 29 4.92 -7.35 5.43
N THR A 30 3.60 -7.44 5.60
CA THR A 30 2.67 -6.34 5.33
C THR A 30 3.07 -5.11 6.15
N ALA A 31 3.35 -5.27 7.45
CA ALA A 31 3.79 -4.18 8.31
C ALA A 31 5.08 -3.50 7.81
N SER A 32 6.05 -4.27 7.31
CA SER A 32 7.32 -3.73 6.80
C SER A 32 7.17 -3.02 5.46
N THR A 33 6.24 -3.44 4.61
CA THR A 33 6.05 -2.85 3.27
C THR A 33 5.09 -1.66 3.28
N THR A 34 4.17 -1.57 4.26
CA THR A 34 3.18 -0.48 4.34
C THR A 34 3.53 0.65 5.32
N ALA A 35 4.57 0.49 6.15
CA ALA A 35 5.04 1.51 7.09
C ALA A 35 6.23 2.34 6.56
N MET A 36 6.47 2.33 5.24
CA MET A 36 7.63 2.97 4.64
C MET A 36 7.46 4.49 4.52
N VAL A 37 8.42 5.26 5.04
CA VAL A 37 8.47 6.74 5.00
C VAL A 37 9.37 7.17 3.82
N PRO A 38 9.06 8.27 3.10
CA PRO A 38 9.95 8.80 2.07
C PRO A 38 11.32 9.17 2.63
N ALA A 39 12.37 8.70 1.95
CA ALA A 39 13.77 8.88 2.36
C ALA A 39 14.21 10.36 2.37
N ALA A 40 13.57 11.20 1.54
CA ALA A 40 13.79 12.63 1.49
C ALA A 40 12.47 13.38 1.20
N GLY A 41 12.46 14.70 1.43
CA GLY A 41 11.28 15.57 1.30
C GLY A 41 10.93 15.97 -0.13
N ASP A 42 11.55 15.35 -1.12
CA ASP A 42 11.37 15.60 -2.54
C ASP A 42 10.24 14.75 -3.13
N GLU A 43 9.63 15.29 -4.18
CA GLU A 43 8.50 14.70 -4.91
C GLU A 43 8.81 13.31 -5.49
N ILE A 44 10.06 13.06 -5.85
CA ILE A 44 10.51 11.77 -6.39
C ILE A 44 10.55 10.72 -5.28
N SER A 45 11.09 11.06 -4.10
CA SER A 45 11.10 10.15 -2.95
C SER A 45 9.69 9.83 -2.47
N ALA A 46 8.78 10.81 -2.49
CA ALA A 46 7.36 10.59 -2.20
C ALA A 46 6.70 9.67 -3.25
N ALA A 47 7.00 9.87 -4.54
CA ALA A 47 6.48 9.02 -5.61
C ALA A 47 6.99 7.58 -5.51
N ILE A 48 8.28 7.37 -5.27
CA ILE A 48 8.89 6.04 -5.11
C ILE A 48 8.29 5.31 -3.91
N THR A 49 8.19 5.98 -2.76
CA THR A 49 7.54 5.40 -1.57
C THR A 49 6.07 5.08 -1.85
N SER A 50 5.34 5.89 -2.61
CA SER A 50 3.94 5.58 -2.95
C SER A 50 3.80 4.34 -3.85
N VAL A 51 4.76 4.07 -4.72
CA VAL A 51 4.76 2.89 -5.60
C VAL A 51 5.09 1.62 -4.82
N VAL A 52 6.06 1.71 -3.90
CA VAL A 52 6.54 0.55 -3.11
C VAL A 52 5.62 0.26 -1.92
N CYS A 53 5.07 1.29 -1.26
CA CYS A 53 4.17 1.14 -0.12
C CYS A 53 2.78 0.64 -0.53
N ARG A 54 2.38 0.83 -1.79
CA ARG A 54 1.06 0.42 -2.28
C ARG A 54 0.88 -1.10 -2.11
N PRO A 55 -0.03 -1.55 -1.23
CA PRO A 55 -0.34 -2.96 -1.14
C PRO A 55 -1.12 -3.40 -2.38
N ARG A 56 -0.83 -4.60 -2.87
CA ARG A 56 -1.56 -5.21 -4.00
C ARG A 56 -2.96 -5.60 -3.52
N ALA A 57 -3.97 -5.36 -4.35
CA ALA A 57 -5.41 -5.35 -3.99
C ALA A 57 -6.05 -6.69 -3.52
N GLY A 58 -5.27 -7.64 -3.00
CA GLY A 58 -5.75 -8.89 -2.39
C GLY A 58 -5.37 -9.05 -0.91
N LEU A 59 -4.73 -8.05 -0.31
CA LEU A 59 -4.23 -8.07 1.07
C LEU A 59 -4.97 -7.01 1.88
N SER A 60 -5.83 -7.45 2.79
CA SER A 60 -6.74 -6.59 3.55
C SER A 60 -5.99 -5.60 4.47
N GLY A 61 -6.37 -4.32 4.38
CA GLY A 61 -6.46 -3.44 5.56
C GLY A 61 -5.25 -2.63 6.02
N ALA A 62 -4.17 -2.49 5.23
CA ALA A 62 -3.05 -1.62 5.57
C ALA A 62 -3.07 -0.34 4.73
N GLU A 63 -3.76 0.70 5.22
CA GLU A 63 -3.64 2.06 4.71
C GLU A 63 -2.27 2.63 5.10
N CYS A 64 -1.47 3.04 4.10
CA CYS A 64 -0.14 3.61 4.33
C CYS A 64 -0.26 4.85 5.22
N ALA A 65 0.29 4.75 6.44
CA ALA A 65 0.44 5.85 7.36
C ALA A 65 1.43 6.86 6.74
N GLY A 66 0.92 7.89 6.06
CA GLY A 66 1.71 9.10 5.83
C GLY A 66 1.97 9.55 4.40
N VAL A 67 1.29 9.04 3.37
CA VAL A 67 1.14 9.86 2.14
C VAL A 67 -0.01 10.84 2.37
N GLY A 68 0.21 11.74 3.32
CA GLY A 68 -0.43 13.04 3.28
C GLY A 68 -0.05 13.63 1.94
N VAL A 69 -0.99 13.62 1.00
CA VAL A 69 -0.94 14.46 -0.19
C VAL A 69 -0.74 15.87 0.37
N SER A 70 0.50 16.34 0.37
CA SER A 70 0.81 17.76 0.43
C SER A 70 -0.09 18.38 -0.61
N ARG A 71 -1.17 19.00 -0.11
CA ARG A 71 -2.25 19.57 -0.90
C ARG A 71 -1.59 20.35 -2.04
N PRO A 72 -2.00 20.18 -3.31
CA PRO A 72 -1.51 21.08 -4.33
C PRO A 72 -1.84 22.48 -3.82
N VAL A 73 -0.79 23.29 -3.67
CA VAL A 73 -0.86 24.71 -3.38
C VAL A 73 -2.04 25.24 -4.17
N ARG A 74 -3.16 25.52 -3.50
CA ARG A 74 -4.26 26.26 -4.11
C ARG A 74 -3.68 27.65 -4.24
N ALA A 75 -3.01 27.87 -5.37
CA ALA A 75 -2.51 29.14 -5.83
C ALA A 75 -3.73 30.05 -6.01
N GLY A 76 -4.21 30.58 -4.89
CA GLY A 76 -5.05 31.74 -4.86
C GLY A 76 -4.18 32.91 -5.27
N VAL A 77 -4.01 33.08 -6.59
CA VAL A 77 -3.58 34.34 -7.18
C VAL A 77 -4.61 35.38 -6.74
N LYS A 78 -4.34 36.05 -5.62
CA LYS A 78 -5.08 37.24 -5.22
C LYS A 78 -4.65 38.33 -6.20
N ARG A 79 -5.37 38.37 -7.33
CA ARG A 79 -5.25 39.39 -8.36
C ARG A 79 -5.22 40.74 -7.68
N ARG A 80 -4.18 41.50 -8.04
CA ARG A 80 -3.97 42.89 -7.65
C ARG A 80 -5.29 43.67 -7.74
N GLY A 81 -5.62 44.41 -6.69
CA GLY A 81 -6.53 45.55 -6.75
C GLY A 81 -7.99 45.23 -7.05
N ARG A 82 -8.78 44.96 -6.00
CA ARG A 82 -10.17 45.44 -5.93
C ARG A 82 -10.68 45.37 -4.49
N LEU A 83 -10.54 46.47 -3.76
CA LEU A 83 -11.45 46.79 -2.67
C LEU A 83 -12.82 47.05 -3.31
N VAL A 84 -13.77 46.15 -3.15
CA VAL A 84 -15.20 46.42 -3.38
C VAL A 84 -15.97 45.97 -2.14
N ARG A 85 -16.84 46.89 -1.71
CA ARG A 85 -17.42 47.08 -0.38
C ARG A 85 -18.61 46.16 -0.09
N GLY A 86 -18.99 46.11 1.19
CA GLY A 86 -20.36 45.85 1.60
C GLY A 86 -20.71 46.70 2.82
N ARG A 87 -21.34 47.85 2.60
CA ARG A 87 -22.24 48.49 3.55
C ARG A 87 -23.50 48.84 2.77
#